data_AF-A0A6G0VQZ5-F1
#
_entry.id   AF-A0A6G0VQZ5-F1
#
_cell.length_a   1.000
_cell.length_b   1.000
_cell.length_c   1.000
_cell.angle_alpha   90.00
_cell.angle_beta   90.00
_cell.angle_gamma   90.00
#
_symmetry.space_group_name_H-M   'P 1'
#
loop_
_entity.id
_entity.type
_entity.pdbx_description
1 polymer ?
#
loop_
_entity_poly.entity_id
_entity_poly.type
_entity_poly.pdbx_seq_one_letter_code
_entity_poly.pdbx_strand_id
1 'polypeptide(L)'
;MSPLKSRNNVMAKLASTTWGCHNNVLRTTALALVYNVAKYCAPVWAICAHCAKIDVQLNHTMMRIISGKLRSTPTIWLPTLSNKAPPDLRILSHTTKILHKLKTKPVLPLQIDILEHPPLRLKSRAPIWNAETQSESRPDKEPFKKVPGWDTTRAIWTTLNRIRSEQGICNYLLHKWGMVDSPLCECGETQTIKHMVESCSITMIKEGLTKLHEGGPTAIK
;
A
#
# COMPACT_ATOMS: atom_id res chain seq x y z
N MET A 1 6.91 19.75 -7.38
CA MET A 1 6.39 18.90 -6.27
C MET A 1 5.31 18.00 -6.85
N SER A 2 5.39 16.67 -6.70
CA SER A 2 4.39 15.80 -7.34
C SER A 2 2.99 16.04 -6.73
N PRO A 3 1.91 16.04 -7.54
CA PRO A 3 0.54 16.27 -7.05
C PRO A 3 0.13 15.27 -5.95
N LEU A 4 0.73 14.08 -5.92
CA LEU A 4 0.48 13.07 -4.88
C LEU A 4 1.08 13.46 -3.52
N LYS A 5 2.22 14.16 -3.49
CA LYS A 5 2.93 14.48 -2.25
C LYS A 5 2.13 15.43 -1.35
N SER A 6 1.50 16.46 -1.92
CA SER A 6 0.65 17.39 -1.15
C SER A 6 -0.56 16.68 -0.53
N ARG A 7 -1.20 15.77 -1.28
CA ARG A 7 -2.31 14.94 -0.81
C ARG A 7 -1.89 13.97 0.28
N ASN A 8 -0.69 13.40 0.17
CA ASN A 8 -0.10 12.56 1.21
C ASN A 8 0.09 13.33 2.53
N ASN A 9 0.42 14.62 2.49
CA ASN A 9 0.53 15.43 3.69
C ASN A 9 -0.83 15.62 4.38
N VAL A 10 -1.91 15.82 3.61
CA VAL A 10 -3.28 15.89 4.16
C VAL A 10 -3.66 14.56 4.82
N MET A 11 -3.41 13.45 4.13
CA MET A 11 -3.64 12.11 4.67
C MET A 11 -2.85 11.88 5.96
N ALA A 12 -1.60 12.33 6.03
CA ALA A 12 -0.76 12.20 7.21
C ALA A 12 -1.31 13.00 8.41
N LYS A 13 -1.88 14.19 8.17
CA LYS A 13 -2.55 14.98 9.21
C LYS A 13 -3.82 14.29 9.72
N LEU A 14 -4.65 13.73 8.85
CA LEU A 14 -5.86 12.99 9.26
C LEU A 14 -5.53 11.74 10.08
N ALA A 15 -4.38 11.14 9.76
CA ALA A 15 -3.83 9.99 10.46
C ALA A 15 -2.87 10.41 11.61
N SER A 16 -2.90 11.64 12.08
CA SER A 16 -2.14 12.00 13.29
C SER A 16 -2.80 11.40 14.53
N THR A 17 -2.12 11.48 15.67
CA THR A 17 -2.70 11.15 16.98
C THR A 17 -3.75 12.15 17.44
N THR A 18 -3.68 13.41 16.96
CA THR A 18 -4.64 14.47 17.31
C THR A 18 -5.99 14.30 16.61
N TRP A 19 -6.02 13.85 15.36
CA TRP A 19 -7.27 13.62 14.61
C TRP A 19 -7.70 12.15 14.61
N GLY A 20 -6.74 11.22 14.62
CA GLY A 20 -6.99 9.81 14.94
C GLY A 20 -8.07 9.12 14.13
N CYS A 21 -8.22 9.45 12.85
CA CYS A 21 -9.39 9.04 12.06
C CYS A 21 -9.52 7.51 11.90
N HIS A 22 -10.76 7.00 11.88
CA HIS A 22 -11.05 5.57 11.66
C HIS A 22 -10.51 5.07 10.30
N ASN A 23 -10.11 3.80 10.24
CA ASN A 23 -9.50 3.20 9.04
C ASN A 23 -10.39 3.29 7.80
N ASN A 24 -11.71 3.12 7.96
CA ASN A 24 -12.66 3.23 6.86
C ASN A 24 -12.62 4.63 6.23
N VAL A 25 -12.60 5.68 7.05
CA VAL A 25 -12.55 7.07 6.59
C VAL A 25 -11.19 7.40 5.97
N LEU A 26 -10.09 6.94 6.56
CA LEU A 26 -8.77 7.09 5.95
C LEU A 26 -8.69 6.39 4.58
N ARG A 27 -9.29 5.21 4.43
CA ARG A 27 -9.33 4.47 3.17
C ARG A 27 -10.16 5.18 2.11
N THR A 28 -11.37 5.64 2.44
CA THR A 28 -12.23 6.35 1.48
C THR A 28 -11.59 7.67 1.06
N THR A 29 -11.01 8.41 2.01
CA THR A 29 -10.30 9.67 1.74
C THR A 29 -9.07 9.44 0.86
N ALA A 30 -8.27 8.40 1.12
CA ALA A 30 -7.13 8.05 0.28
C ALA A 30 -7.55 7.66 -1.15
N LEU A 31 -8.68 6.94 -1.28
CA LEU A 31 -9.25 6.62 -2.58
C LEU A 31 -9.64 7.88 -3.34
N ALA A 32 -10.34 8.79 -2.68
CA ALA A 32 -10.82 10.04 -3.26
C ALA A 32 -9.67 10.98 -3.66
N LEU A 33 -8.73 11.23 -2.75
CA LEU A 33 -7.70 12.24 -2.95
C LEU A 33 -6.52 11.73 -3.77
N VAL A 34 -5.98 10.57 -3.40
CA VAL A 34 -4.70 10.06 -3.93
C VAL A 34 -4.95 9.13 -5.11
N TYR A 35 -5.84 8.15 -4.95
CA TYR A 35 -5.98 7.11 -5.97
C TYR A 35 -6.83 7.51 -7.17
N ASN A 36 -7.83 8.38 -7.04
CA ASN A 36 -8.56 8.87 -8.20
C ASN A 36 -7.66 9.67 -9.13
N VAL A 37 -6.76 10.49 -8.57
CA VAL A 37 -5.74 11.20 -9.36
C VAL A 37 -4.79 10.21 -10.03
N ALA A 38 -4.35 9.18 -9.29
CA ALA A 38 -3.49 8.16 -9.86
C ALA A 38 -4.16 7.37 -11.00
N LYS A 39 -5.45 7.08 -10.87
CA LYS A 39 -6.25 6.40 -11.90
C LYS A 39 -6.49 7.29 -13.12
N TYR A 40 -6.76 8.57 -12.89
CA TYR A 40 -6.92 9.54 -13.97
C TYR A 40 -5.64 9.66 -14.81
N CYS A 41 -4.48 9.71 -14.16
CA CYS A 41 -3.18 9.79 -14.83
C CYS A 41 -2.58 8.42 -15.25
N ALA A 42 -3.22 7.30 -14.89
CA ALA A 42 -2.78 5.95 -15.23
C ALA A 42 -2.33 5.75 -16.69
N PRO A 43 -3.10 6.23 -17.70
CA PRO A 43 -2.69 6.13 -19.10
C PRO A 43 -1.30 6.72 -19.41
N VAL A 44 -1.03 7.92 -18.89
CA VAL A 44 0.22 8.65 -19.08
C VAL A 44 1.36 8.01 -18.28
N TRP A 45 1.03 7.41 -17.14
CA TRP A 45 1.99 6.76 -16.28
C TRP A 45 2.36 5.38 -16.80
N ALA A 46 1.45 4.59 -17.34
CA ALA A 46 1.76 3.26 -17.89
C ALA A 46 2.94 3.27 -18.89
N ILE A 47 3.12 4.38 -19.60
CA ILE A 47 4.18 4.59 -20.61
C ILE A 47 5.41 5.37 -20.09
N CYS A 48 5.42 5.80 -18.83
CA CYS A 48 6.45 6.68 -18.29
C CYS A 48 7.57 5.92 -17.57
N ALA A 49 8.82 6.26 -17.89
CA ALA A 49 10.01 5.70 -17.22
C ALA A 49 10.12 6.05 -15.72
N HIS A 50 9.34 7.02 -15.23
CA HIS A 50 9.43 7.52 -13.85
C HIS A 50 8.34 6.98 -12.91
N CYS A 51 7.57 5.96 -13.32
CA CYS A 51 6.48 5.41 -12.51
C CYS A 51 6.90 4.84 -11.17
N ALA A 52 8.11 4.28 -11.09
CA ALA A 52 8.66 3.81 -9.82
C ALA A 52 8.64 4.89 -8.72
N LYS A 53 8.86 6.17 -9.07
CA LYS A 53 8.79 7.29 -8.09
C LYS A 53 7.37 7.56 -7.61
N ILE A 54 6.38 7.30 -8.46
CA ILE A 54 4.95 7.45 -8.18
C ILE A 54 4.48 6.30 -7.28
N ASP A 55 4.91 5.08 -7.59
CA ASP A 55 4.58 3.89 -6.80
C ASP A 55 5.09 4.02 -5.38
N VAL A 56 6.30 4.59 -5.17
CA VAL A 56 6.81 4.92 -3.84
C VAL A 56 5.86 5.86 -3.09
N GLN A 57 5.28 6.87 -3.75
CA GLN A 57 4.33 7.80 -3.13
C GLN A 57 2.99 7.13 -2.79
N LEU A 58 2.47 6.28 -3.68
CA LEU A 58 1.23 5.53 -3.46
C LEU A 58 1.39 4.50 -2.34
N ASN A 59 2.53 3.80 -2.32
CA ASN A 59 2.91 2.86 -1.29
C ASN A 59 3.09 3.55 0.06
N HIS A 60 3.63 4.78 0.08
CA HIS A 60 3.72 5.58 1.30
C HIS A 60 2.34 5.87 1.90
N THR A 61 1.38 6.35 1.08
CA THR A 61 0.00 6.59 1.51
C THR A 61 -0.63 5.34 2.10
N MET A 62 -0.41 4.20 1.43
CA MET A 62 -1.10 2.96 1.74
C MET A 62 -0.50 2.22 2.95
N MET A 63 0.81 1.97 2.95
CA MET A 63 1.53 1.32 4.05
C MET A 63 1.44 2.17 5.33
N ARG A 64 1.86 3.43 5.24
CA ARG A 64 2.28 4.14 6.45
C ARG A 64 1.12 4.89 7.07
N ILE A 65 0.33 5.54 6.21
CA ILE A 65 -0.71 6.42 6.68
C ILE A 65 -1.96 5.60 7.03
N ILE A 66 -2.44 4.77 6.10
CA ILE A 66 -3.65 3.97 6.30
C ILE A 66 -3.39 2.76 7.21
N SER A 67 -2.38 1.93 6.91
CA SER A 67 -2.12 0.74 7.74
C SER A 67 -1.25 0.97 8.98
N GLY A 68 -0.70 2.17 9.18
CA GLY A 68 0.05 2.53 10.39
C GLY A 68 1.46 1.92 10.49
N LYS A 69 2.00 1.45 9.37
CA LYS A 69 3.25 0.69 9.31
C LYS A 69 4.51 1.56 9.29
N LEU A 70 5.61 0.96 9.76
CA LEU A 70 6.93 1.58 9.82
C LEU A 70 7.64 1.59 8.46
N ARG A 71 8.74 2.35 8.36
CA ARG A 71 9.48 2.49 7.09
C ARG A 71 10.09 1.22 6.58
N SER A 72 10.46 0.35 7.50
CA SER A 72 11.13 -0.91 7.26
C SER A 72 10.22 -2.02 6.72
N THR A 73 8.89 -1.84 6.70
CA THR A 73 7.99 -2.90 6.23
C THR A 73 8.19 -3.21 4.75
N PRO A 74 8.43 -4.48 4.37
CA PRO A 74 8.61 -4.88 2.98
C PRO A 74 7.37 -4.60 2.13
N THR A 75 7.58 -4.16 0.88
CA THR A 75 6.53 -3.80 -0.08
C THR A 75 5.55 -4.94 -0.37
N ILE A 76 5.93 -6.21 -0.16
CA ILE A 76 5.07 -7.37 -0.43
C ILE A 76 3.81 -7.39 0.46
N TRP A 77 3.91 -6.86 1.69
CA TRP A 77 2.77 -6.81 2.62
C TRP A 77 1.74 -5.73 2.29
N LEU A 78 2.02 -4.84 1.31
CA LEU A 78 1.17 -3.70 0.95
C LEU A 78 -0.25 -4.15 0.61
N PRO A 79 -0.44 -5.03 -0.39
CA PRO A 79 -1.75 -5.22 -1.00
C PRO A 79 -2.72 -5.93 -0.05
N THR A 80 -2.17 -6.88 0.71
CA THR A 80 -2.90 -7.73 1.65
C THR A 80 -3.52 -6.90 2.78
N LEU A 81 -2.77 -6.00 3.40
CA LEU A 81 -3.22 -5.30 4.61
C LEU A 81 -4.09 -4.08 4.32
N SER A 82 -3.98 -3.54 3.13
CA SER A 82 -4.74 -2.38 2.70
C SER A 82 -5.94 -2.74 1.83
N ASN A 83 -6.05 -4.03 1.47
CA ASN A 83 -7.10 -4.58 0.62
C ASN A 83 -7.23 -3.73 -0.67
N LYS A 84 -6.12 -3.55 -1.37
CA LYS A 84 -6.09 -3.13 -2.79
C LYS A 84 -4.91 -3.77 -3.49
N ALA A 85 -5.01 -3.89 -4.81
CA ALA A 85 -3.91 -4.37 -5.63
C ALA A 85 -2.67 -3.43 -5.59
N PRO A 86 -1.47 -3.96 -5.85
CA PRO A 86 -0.27 -3.17 -6.09
C PRO A 86 -0.51 -2.03 -7.10
N PRO A 87 0.17 -0.88 -6.96
CA PRO A 87 0.03 0.25 -7.88
C PRO A 87 0.14 -0.12 -9.35
N ASP A 88 1.16 -0.90 -9.71
CA ASP A 88 1.48 -1.30 -11.09
C ASP A 88 0.30 -2.03 -11.74
N LEU A 89 -0.27 -3.03 -11.04
CA LEU A 89 -1.42 -3.80 -11.53
C LEU A 89 -2.65 -2.93 -11.73
N ARG A 90 -2.84 -1.93 -10.87
CA ARG A 90 -3.97 -1.00 -11.01
C ARG A 90 -3.78 -0.03 -12.16
N ILE A 91 -2.55 0.40 -12.42
CA ILE A 91 -2.25 1.25 -13.57
C ILE A 91 -2.53 0.46 -14.85
N LEU A 92 -2.02 -0.77 -14.95
CA LEU A 92 -2.26 -1.66 -16.08
C LEU A 92 -3.76 -1.91 -16.29
N SER A 93 -4.48 -2.38 -15.27
CA SER A 93 -5.93 -2.67 -15.38
C SER A 93 -6.79 -1.43 -15.69
N HIS A 94 -6.37 -0.24 -15.30
CA HIS A 94 -7.10 0.99 -15.64
C HIS A 94 -6.79 1.43 -17.08
N THR A 95 -5.55 1.30 -17.52
CA THR A 95 -5.12 1.57 -18.89
C THR A 95 -5.82 0.62 -19.88
N THR A 96 -5.87 -0.69 -19.60
CA THR A 96 -6.59 -1.65 -20.46
C THR A 96 -8.07 -1.33 -20.57
N LYS A 97 -8.73 -0.92 -19.47
CA LYS A 97 -10.14 -0.46 -19.49
C LYS A 97 -10.34 0.79 -20.35
N ILE A 98 -9.39 1.72 -20.34
CA ILE A 98 -9.44 2.91 -21.20
C ILE A 98 -9.27 2.50 -22.66
N LEU A 99 -8.27 1.68 -22.97
CA LEU A 99 -8.00 1.20 -24.34
C LEU A 99 -9.19 0.42 -24.90
N HIS A 100 -9.81 -0.46 -24.09
CA HIS A 100 -11.03 -1.16 -24.46
C HIS A 100 -12.19 -0.18 -24.77
N LYS A 101 -12.37 0.88 -23.96
CA LYS A 101 -13.39 1.91 -24.22
C LYS A 101 -13.13 2.72 -25.49
N LEU A 102 -11.87 2.91 -25.86
CA LEU A 102 -11.50 3.57 -27.12
C LEU A 102 -11.86 2.68 -28.30
N LYS A 103 -11.52 1.39 -28.23
CA LYS A 103 -11.88 0.39 -29.26
C LYS A 103 -13.39 0.28 -29.48
N THR A 104 -14.19 0.34 -28.42
CA THR A 104 -15.66 0.24 -28.54
C THR A 104 -16.34 1.52 -29.03
N LYS A 105 -15.64 2.66 -29.09
CA LYS A 105 -16.21 3.96 -29.49
C LYS A 105 -15.45 4.57 -30.67
N PRO A 106 -15.66 4.05 -31.89
CA PRO A 106 -14.92 4.48 -33.08
C PRO A 106 -15.21 5.91 -33.54
N VAL A 107 -16.28 6.54 -33.04
CA VAL A 107 -16.68 7.92 -33.40
C VAL A 107 -15.79 8.99 -32.75
N LEU A 108 -14.95 8.62 -31.78
CA LEU A 108 -14.08 9.58 -31.10
C LEU A 108 -13.00 10.10 -32.05
N PRO A 109 -12.72 11.43 -32.07
CA PRO A 109 -11.64 12.01 -32.87
C PRO A 109 -10.27 11.37 -32.61
N LEU A 110 -10.04 10.90 -31.37
CA LEU A 110 -8.83 10.18 -30.97
C LEU A 110 -8.57 8.92 -31.80
N GLN A 111 -9.61 8.34 -32.42
CA GLN A 111 -9.45 7.16 -33.28
C GLN A 111 -8.69 7.48 -34.57
N ILE A 112 -8.86 8.70 -35.10
CA ILE A 112 -8.10 9.19 -36.25
C ILE A 112 -6.63 9.31 -35.85
N ASP A 113 -6.34 9.88 -34.68
CA ASP A 113 -4.97 10.00 -34.16
C ASP A 113 -4.28 8.64 -33.93
N ILE A 114 -5.06 7.58 -33.64
CA ILE A 114 -4.55 6.21 -33.46
C ILE A 114 -4.24 5.56 -34.82
N LEU A 115 -5.10 5.77 -35.82
CA LEU A 115 -4.94 5.18 -37.16
C LEU A 115 -3.88 5.91 -38.00
N GLU A 116 -3.81 7.23 -37.85
CA GLU A 116 -2.96 8.13 -38.66
C GLU A 116 -1.79 8.70 -37.84
N HIS A 117 -1.26 7.95 -36.87
CA HIS A 117 -0.17 8.45 -36.04
C HIS A 117 1.13 8.63 -36.86
N PRO A 118 1.90 9.72 -36.64
CA PRO A 118 3.19 9.89 -37.27
C PRO A 118 4.17 8.79 -36.83
N PRO A 119 5.22 8.51 -37.62
CA PRO A 119 6.22 7.52 -37.25
C PRO A 119 6.86 7.86 -35.90
N LEU A 120 7.01 6.83 -35.06
CA LEU A 120 7.49 6.99 -33.69
C LEU A 120 8.96 7.45 -33.69
N ARG A 121 9.18 8.72 -33.38
CA ARG A 121 10.53 9.31 -33.32
C ARG A 121 11.37 8.81 -32.14
N LEU A 122 10.74 8.52 -30.99
CA LEU A 122 11.43 8.10 -29.75
C LEU A 122 10.77 6.84 -29.16
N LYS A 123 11.56 5.78 -28.95
CA LYS A 123 11.12 4.53 -28.31
C LYS A 123 10.54 4.75 -26.89
N SER A 124 11.04 5.76 -26.17
CA SER A 124 10.58 6.11 -24.82
C SER A 124 9.22 6.81 -24.78
N ARG A 125 8.71 7.27 -25.93
CA ARG A 125 7.40 7.93 -26.07
C ARG A 125 6.46 7.06 -26.90
N ALA A 126 6.47 5.76 -26.64
CA ALA A 126 5.51 4.86 -27.25
C ALA A 126 4.09 5.31 -26.85
N PRO A 127 3.16 5.34 -27.81
CA PRO A 127 1.80 5.73 -27.53
C PRO A 127 1.11 4.68 -26.67
N ILE A 128 0.06 5.11 -25.97
CA ILE A 128 -0.60 4.29 -24.97
C ILE A 128 -1.21 2.99 -25.51
N TRP A 129 -1.64 2.98 -26.78
CA TRP A 129 -2.20 1.79 -27.42
C TRP A 129 -1.18 0.66 -27.62
N ASN A 130 0.11 0.94 -27.46
CA ASN A 130 1.16 -0.10 -27.45
C ASN A 130 1.30 -0.77 -26.07
N ALA A 131 0.60 -0.30 -25.03
CA ALA A 131 0.68 -0.87 -23.68
C ALA A 131 -0.06 -2.21 -23.53
N GLU A 132 -0.89 -2.61 -24.51
CA GLU A 132 -1.67 -3.85 -24.47
C GLU A 132 -0.80 -5.11 -24.40
N THR A 133 0.41 -5.07 -24.95
CA THR A 133 1.31 -6.24 -25.03
C THR A 133 1.83 -6.71 -23.66
N GLN A 134 1.65 -5.95 -22.58
CA GLN A 134 2.19 -6.32 -21.25
C GLN A 134 1.17 -6.93 -20.29
N SER A 135 -0.14 -6.94 -20.61
CA SER A 135 -1.18 -7.35 -19.65
C SER A 135 -1.51 -8.84 -19.64
N GLU A 136 -1.16 -9.61 -20.67
CA GLU A 136 -1.66 -11.00 -20.82
C GLU A 136 -1.02 -12.02 -19.85
N SER A 137 0.04 -11.68 -19.11
CA SER A 137 0.79 -12.65 -18.31
C SER A 137 0.59 -12.56 -16.79
N ARG A 138 -0.33 -11.73 -16.27
CA ARG A 138 -0.46 -11.54 -14.82
C ARG A 138 -1.83 -11.98 -14.31
N PRO A 139 -1.90 -13.00 -13.41
CA PRO A 139 -3.17 -13.46 -12.89
C PRO A 139 -3.84 -12.38 -12.04
N ASP A 140 -5.00 -11.94 -12.49
CA ASP A 140 -5.96 -11.15 -11.71
C ASP A 140 -6.49 -12.00 -10.56
N LYS A 141 -5.86 -11.90 -9.39
CA LYS A 141 -6.43 -12.46 -8.15
C LYS A 141 -7.42 -11.46 -7.55
N GLU A 142 -8.71 -11.68 -7.76
CA GLU A 142 -9.80 -11.10 -6.95
C GLU A 142 -10.11 -12.00 -5.73
N PRO A 143 -10.82 -11.52 -4.68
CA PRO A 143 -10.72 -10.22 -4.02
C PRO A 143 -10.16 -10.38 -2.60
N PHE A 144 -9.36 -9.39 -2.20
CA PHE A 144 -8.69 -9.34 -0.90
C PHE A 144 -9.69 -9.41 0.27
N LYS A 145 -9.63 -10.49 1.06
CA LYS A 145 -10.41 -10.65 2.30
C LYS A 145 -10.03 -9.53 3.27
N LYS A 146 -11.02 -8.86 3.87
CA LYS A 146 -10.74 -7.87 4.94
C LYS A 146 -9.97 -8.58 6.05
N VAL A 147 -8.81 -8.05 6.39
CA VAL A 147 -8.00 -8.60 7.48
C VAL A 147 -8.72 -8.31 8.79
N PRO A 148 -8.77 -9.26 9.75
CA PRO A 148 -9.39 -9.03 11.05
C PRO A 148 -8.83 -7.79 11.77
N GLY A 149 -9.66 -7.14 12.58
CA GLY A 149 -9.31 -5.89 13.26
C GLY A 149 -9.50 -4.62 12.43
N TRP A 150 -10.03 -4.73 11.20
CA TRP A 150 -10.21 -3.58 10.29
C TRP A 150 -11.05 -2.44 10.91
N ASP A 151 -12.12 -2.80 11.61
CA ASP A 151 -13.08 -1.87 12.22
C ASP A 151 -12.69 -1.46 13.67
N THR A 152 -11.51 -1.86 14.14
CA THR A 152 -11.01 -1.45 15.47
C THR A 152 -10.53 0.00 15.50
N THR A 153 -10.19 0.49 16.69
CA THR A 153 -9.55 1.80 16.83
C THR A 153 -8.22 1.83 16.07
N ARG A 154 -7.82 3.03 15.64
CA ARG A 154 -6.60 3.18 14.86
C ARG A 154 -5.37 2.68 15.61
N ALA A 155 -5.29 2.91 16.92
CA ALA A 155 -4.19 2.42 17.76
C ALA A 155 -4.06 0.89 17.66
N ILE A 156 -5.14 0.16 17.93
CA ILE A 156 -5.18 -1.31 17.87
C ILE A 156 -4.83 -1.80 16.47
N TRP A 157 -5.42 -1.20 15.43
CA TRP A 157 -5.11 -1.52 14.04
C TRP A 157 -3.63 -1.34 13.68
N THR A 158 -3.00 -0.23 14.12
CA THR A 158 -1.58 0.02 13.85
C THR A 158 -0.70 -1.00 14.56
N THR A 159 -1.02 -1.36 15.80
CA THR A 159 -0.28 -2.36 16.58
C THR A 159 -0.39 -3.74 15.93
N LEU A 160 -1.60 -4.19 15.59
CA LEU A 160 -1.84 -5.46 14.91
C LEU A 160 -1.07 -5.54 13.58
N ASN A 161 -1.06 -4.48 12.77
CA ASN A 161 -0.36 -4.49 11.49
C ASN A 161 1.17 -4.49 11.63
N ARG A 162 1.71 -3.89 12.69
CA ARG A 162 3.14 -3.94 13.02
C ARG A 162 3.53 -5.35 13.45
N ILE A 163 2.72 -5.99 14.30
CA ILE A 163 2.91 -7.39 14.72
C ILE A 163 2.86 -8.33 13.50
N ARG A 164 1.82 -8.22 12.66
CA ARG A 164 1.64 -9.02 11.43
C ARG A 164 2.80 -8.97 10.45
N SER A 165 3.55 -7.87 10.46
CA SER A 165 4.70 -7.71 9.58
C SER A 165 6.03 -7.90 10.29
N GLU A 166 6.02 -8.22 11.59
CA GLU A 166 7.22 -8.32 12.42
C GLU A 166 8.09 -7.05 12.37
N GLN A 167 7.44 -5.90 12.19
CA GLN A 167 8.07 -4.60 12.01
C GLN A 167 7.38 -3.56 12.89
N GLY A 168 7.69 -3.61 14.18
CA GLY A 168 7.12 -2.75 15.22
C GLY A 168 8.19 -2.10 16.07
N ILE A 169 7.77 -1.58 17.21
CA ILE A 169 8.65 -0.93 18.19
C ILE A 169 9.14 -2.03 19.14
N CYS A 170 10.23 -2.71 18.78
CA CYS A 170 10.90 -3.68 19.65
C CYS A 170 12.39 -3.31 19.75
N ASN A 171 13.05 -3.64 20.87
CA ASN A 171 14.43 -3.22 21.12
C ASN A 171 15.39 -3.69 20.05
N TYR A 172 15.18 -4.87 19.45
CA TYR A 172 15.97 -5.31 18.30
C TYR A 172 15.95 -4.30 17.14
N LEU A 173 14.77 -3.81 16.75
CA LEU A 173 14.63 -2.84 15.65
C LEU A 173 15.10 -1.44 16.07
N LEU A 174 14.84 -1.03 17.31
CA LEU A 174 15.29 0.26 17.83
C LEU A 174 16.82 0.35 17.92
N HIS A 175 17.48 -0.72 18.39
CA HIS A 175 18.93 -0.85 18.40
C HIS A 175 19.49 -0.85 16.98
N LYS A 176 18.88 -1.58 16.05
CA LYS A 176 19.25 -1.54 14.62
C LYS A 176 19.12 -0.14 14.01
N TRP A 177 18.28 0.72 14.56
CA TRP A 177 18.14 2.12 14.15
C TRP A 177 18.97 3.12 14.98
N GLY A 178 19.76 2.65 15.95
CA GLY A 178 20.58 3.50 16.83
C GLY A 178 19.78 4.33 17.82
N MET A 179 18.56 3.91 18.16
CA MET A 179 17.68 4.62 19.11
C MET A 179 17.83 4.12 20.55
N VAL A 180 18.41 2.93 20.74
CA VAL A 180 18.62 2.26 22.03
C VAL A 180 19.97 1.55 21.97
N ASP A 181 20.68 1.49 23.10
CA ASP A 181 22.04 0.94 23.20
C ASP A 181 22.09 -0.60 23.22
N SER A 182 20.97 -1.27 23.54
CA SER A 182 20.89 -2.74 23.63
C SER A 182 19.64 -3.30 22.93
N PRO A 183 19.75 -4.43 22.21
CA PRO A 183 18.61 -5.12 21.60
C PRO A 183 17.86 -6.06 22.56
N LEU A 184 18.30 -6.16 23.82
CA LEU A 184 17.80 -7.13 24.78
C LEU A 184 16.46 -6.71 25.41
N CYS A 185 15.67 -7.71 25.79
CA CYS A 185 14.48 -7.59 26.62
C CYS A 185 14.87 -7.67 28.10
N GLU A 186 13.97 -7.28 28.99
CA GLU A 186 14.15 -7.39 30.45
C GLU A 186 14.35 -8.85 30.91
N CYS A 187 13.84 -9.82 30.16
CA CYS A 187 14.08 -11.24 30.40
C CYS A 187 15.48 -11.73 29.97
N GLY A 188 16.31 -10.88 29.35
CA GLY A 188 17.67 -11.20 28.92
C GLY A 188 17.81 -11.72 27.48
N GLU A 189 16.72 -12.06 26.79
CA GLU A 189 16.74 -12.47 25.38
C GLU A 189 16.60 -11.29 24.41
N THR A 190 16.95 -11.47 23.13
CA THR A 190 16.74 -10.44 22.11
C THR A 190 15.26 -10.13 21.90
N GLN A 191 14.87 -8.87 22.08
CA GLN A 191 13.46 -8.47 21.99
C GLN A 191 13.01 -8.35 20.53
N THR A 192 12.57 -9.46 19.96
CA THR A 192 11.86 -9.51 18.68
C THR A 192 10.34 -9.54 18.91
N ILE A 193 9.55 -9.21 17.89
CA ILE A 193 8.08 -9.32 17.99
C ILE A 193 7.65 -10.76 18.26
N LYS A 194 8.31 -11.75 17.63
CA LYS A 194 8.03 -13.16 17.91
C LYS A 194 8.31 -13.49 19.36
N HIS A 195 9.47 -13.08 19.88
CA HIS A 195 9.79 -13.26 21.29
C HIS A 195 8.72 -12.64 22.20
N MET A 196 8.36 -11.36 21.98
CA MET A 196 7.35 -10.67 22.79
C MET A 196 5.99 -11.38 22.80
N VAL A 197 5.57 -11.93 21.66
CA VAL A 197 4.24 -12.54 21.52
C VAL A 197 4.23 -14.00 21.99
N GLU A 198 5.28 -14.77 21.70
CA GLU A 198 5.26 -16.25 21.77
C GLU A 198 6.11 -16.83 22.90
N SER A 199 7.19 -16.16 23.34
CA SER A 199 8.16 -16.79 24.26
C SER A 199 8.58 -15.92 25.46
N CYS A 200 8.21 -14.63 25.49
CA CYS A 200 8.61 -13.73 26.56
C CYS A 200 7.90 -14.04 27.88
N SER A 201 8.66 -14.35 28.93
CA SER A 201 8.12 -14.60 30.27
C SER A 201 7.30 -13.45 30.86
N ILE A 202 7.48 -12.22 30.37
CA ILE A 202 6.86 -10.99 30.89
C ILE A 202 5.69 -10.51 30.02
N THR A 203 5.83 -10.60 28.69
CA THR A 203 4.90 -9.96 27.74
C THR A 203 4.13 -10.94 26.86
N MET A 204 4.36 -12.25 27.02
CA MET A 204 3.72 -13.29 26.20
C MET A 204 2.19 -13.17 26.22
N ILE A 205 1.63 -13.21 25.02
CA ILE A 205 0.19 -13.29 24.81
C ILE A 205 -0.17 -14.77 24.76
N LYS A 206 -0.94 -15.26 25.73
CA LYS A 206 -1.30 -16.69 25.90
C LYS A 206 -1.85 -17.38 24.64
N GLU A 207 -2.29 -16.62 23.65
CA GLU A 207 -2.92 -17.12 22.43
C GLU A 207 -2.01 -17.11 21.18
N GLY A 208 -0.78 -16.60 21.28
CA GLY A 208 0.22 -16.64 20.21
C GLY A 208 -0.10 -15.77 18.98
N LEU A 209 0.80 -15.79 17.98
CA LEU A 209 0.74 -14.93 16.79
C LEU A 209 -0.42 -15.29 15.84
N THR A 210 -0.80 -16.57 15.78
CA THR A 210 -1.84 -17.11 14.88
C THR A 210 -3.23 -16.58 15.23
N LYS A 211 -3.61 -16.60 16.51
CA LYS A 211 -4.91 -16.06 16.97
C LYS A 211 -4.96 -14.53 16.93
N LEU A 212 -3.82 -13.84 17.08
CA LEU A 212 -3.71 -12.40 16.82
C LEU A 212 -3.95 -12.06 15.35
N HIS A 213 -3.50 -12.91 14.42
CA HIS A 213 -3.80 -12.73 13.00
C HIS A 213 -5.30 -12.86 12.70
N GLU A 214 -5.98 -13.77 13.40
CA GLU A 214 -7.42 -13.99 13.31
C GLU A 214 -8.26 -12.90 14.01
N GLY A 215 -7.64 -12.06 14.84
CA GLY A 215 -8.28 -10.91 15.48
C GLY A 215 -9.27 -11.29 16.58
N GLY A 216 -8.97 -12.33 17.36
CA GLY A 216 -9.80 -12.77 18.47
C GLY A 216 -10.02 -11.69 19.56
N PRO A 217 -11.02 -11.86 20.44
CA PRO A 217 -11.38 -10.87 21.48
C PRO A 217 -10.26 -10.58 22.49
N THR A 218 -9.30 -11.50 22.63
CA THR A 218 -8.06 -11.38 23.40
C THR A 218 -7.02 -10.45 22.75
N ALA A 219 -7.09 -10.25 21.43
CA ALA A 219 -6.17 -9.41 20.65
C ALA A 219 -6.52 -7.92 20.71
N ILE A 220 -7.70 -7.58 21.23
CA ILE A 220 -8.30 -6.24 21.20
C ILE A 220 -8.32 -5.59 22.61
N LYS A 221 -7.85 -6.30 23.64
CA LYS A 221 -7.75 -5.78 25.02
C LYS A 221 -6.59 -4.82 25.20
#